data_AF-A0A7Y3E3Q0-F1
#
_entry.id   AF-A0A7Y3E3Q0-F1
#
_cell.length_a   1.000
_cell.length_b   1.000
_cell.length_c   1.000
_cell.angle_alpha   90.00
_cell.angle_beta   90.00
_cell.angle_gamma   90.00
#
_symmetry.space_group_name_H-M   'P 1'
#
loop_
_entity.id
_entity.type
_entity.pdbx_description
1 polymer ?
#
loop_
_entity_poly.entity_id
_entity_poly.type
_entity_poly.pdbx_seq_one_letter_code
_entity_poly.pdbx_strand_id
1 'polypeptide(L)'
;MPQQVTRLGIAFAVMAIVFVAVRQRLVPDTFGEAGHYRAAAADSIAAYPLKYAGHEECTLCHRPIAEERRDSNHSGVSCEVCHGPAAEHVAAPGTVKPPAPRDRGFCPLCHGYNAARPSGFPQIDPVAHNPTVPCMTCHDPHAPEPPVIPGACRACHGQIASQKAVSHHATLPCLTCHEAPDEHKSSPRAVRPGKPDGRDFCGTCHAEDAISPSHIPRVNMSTHGEDYLCWQCHYPHHPEAS
;
A
#
# COMPACT_ATOMS: atom_id res chain seq x y z
N MET A 1 48.67 -32.99 32.00
CA MET A 1 47.64 -32.45 31.08
C MET A 1 48.32 -31.64 29.98
N PRO A 2 47.86 -31.70 28.72
CA PRO A 2 48.40 -30.89 27.64
C PRO A 2 48.24 -29.39 27.96
N GLN A 3 49.26 -28.58 27.70
CA GLN A 3 49.25 -27.14 27.98
C GLN A 3 48.08 -26.41 27.26
N GLN A 4 47.65 -26.94 26.12
CA GLN A 4 46.50 -26.48 25.35
C GLN A 4 45.20 -26.59 26.14
N VAL A 5 45.01 -27.67 26.90
CA VAL A 5 43.80 -27.91 27.71
C VAL A 5 43.71 -26.88 28.85
N THR A 6 44.83 -26.57 29.51
CA THR A 6 44.86 -25.58 30.59
C THR A 6 44.58 -24.17 30.07
N ARG A 7 45.19 -23.76 28.94
CA ARG A 7 44.96 -22.43 28.35
C ARG A 7 43.52 -22.26 27.88
N LEU A 8 42.97 -23.28 27.22
CA LEU A 8 41.59 -23.27 26.75
C LEU A 8 40.60 -23.24 27.93
N GLY A 9 40.87 -24.00 28.99
CA GLY A 9 40.07 -24.00 30.21
C GLY A 9 39.99 -22.62 30.88
N ILE A 10 41.10 -21.89 30.97
CA ILE A 10 41.14 -20.51 31.51
C ILE A 10 40.30 -19.57 30.63
N ALA A 11 40.43 -19.64 29.31
CA ALA A 11 39.68 -18.79 28.39
C ALA A 11 38.16 -19.01 28.51
N PHE A 12 37.71 -20.27 28.58
CA PHE A 12 36.29 -20.58 28.81
C PHE A 12 35.80 -20.11 30.17
N ALA A 13 36.61 -20.25 31.22
CA ALA A 13 36.25 -19.75 32.56
C ALA A 13 36.06 -18.23 32.55
N VAL A 14 36.98 -17.47 31.95
CA VAL A 14 36.84 -16.01 31.79
C VAL A 14 35.58 -15.67 31.01
N MET A 15 35.34 -16.34 29.88
CA MET A 15 34.15 -16.11 29.05
C MET A 15 32.85 -16.41 29.80
N ALA A 16 32.80 -17.49 30.59
CA ALA A 16 31.66 -17.84 31.40
C ALA A 16 31.40 -16.80 32.51
N ILE A 17 32.45 -16.32 33.18
CA ILE A 17 32.34 -15.27 34.20
C ILE A 17 31.78 -13.98 33.57
N VAL A 18 32.34 -13.56 32.42
CA VAL A 18 31.85 -12.38 31.68
C VAL A 18 30.40 -12.58 31.27
N PHE A 19 30.03 -13.74 30.73
CA PHE A 19 28.66 -14.05 30.33
C PHE A 19 27.69 -13.96 31.50
N VAL A 20 28.01 -14.56 32.65
CA VAL A 20 27.16 -14.50 33.85
C VAL A 20 27.02 -13.06 34.34
N ALA A 21 28.11 -12.30 34.39
CA ALA A 21 28.07 -10.90 34.82
C ALA A 21 27.22 -10.02 33.89
N VAL A 22 27.34 -10.22 32.57
CA VAL A 22 26.53 -9.50 31.57
C VAL A 22 25.06 -9.90 31.71
N ARG A 23 24.77 -11.20 31.82
CA ARG A 23 23.40 -11.71 31.99
C ARG A 23 22.74 -11.13 33.23
N GLN A 24 23.44 -11.11 34.37
CA GLN A 24 22.92 -10.55 35.62
C GLN A 24 22.60 -9.05 35.54
N ARG A 25 23.26 -8.30 34.64
CA ARG A 25 22.98 -6.86 34.46
C ARG A 25 21.92 -6.56 33.41
N LEU A 26 21.81 -7.39 32.38
CA LEU A 26 20.92 -7.12 31.24
C LEU A 26 19.56 -7.82 31.33
N VAL A 27 19.45 -8.93 32.07
CA VAL A 27 18.18 -9.62 32.25
C VAL A 27 17.39 -8.94 33.36
N PRO A 28 16.21 -8.36 33.08
CA PRO A 28 15.36 -7.75 34.09
C PRO A 28 14.90 -8.78 35.13
N ASP A 29 14.69 -8.33 36.37
CA ASP A 29 14.31 -9.21 37.50
C ASP A 29 13.08 -10.07 37.20
N THR A 30 12.07 -9.49 36.54
CA THR A 30 10.80 -10.17 36.22
C THR A 30 10.78 -10.85 34.85
N PHE A 31 11.95 -11.01 34.21
CA PHE A 31 12.04 -11.70 32.92
C PHE A 31 11.85 -13.21 33.10
N GLY A 32 10.91 -13.78 32.34
CA GLY A 32 10.65 -15.22 32.37
C GLY A 32 9.47 -15.64 33.27
N GLU A 33 8.98 -14.76 34.15
CA GLU A 33 7.92 -15.10 35.12
C GLU A 33 6.57 -15.43 34.44
N ALA A 34 6.27 -14.77 33.32
CA ALA A 34 5.02 -14.93 32.56
C ALA A 34 5.24 -15.38 31.10
N GLY A 35 6.45 -15.83 30.76
CA GLY A 35 6.86 -16.15 29.39
C GLY A 35 8.16 -15.43 29.00
N HIS A 36 8.53 -15.44 27.72
CA HIS A 36 9.79 -14.86 27.23
C HIS A 36 9.76 -13.32 27.12
N TYR A 37 9.34 -12.65 28.18
CA TYR A 37 9.31 -11.20 28.29
C TYR A 37 9.44 -10.77 29.76
N ARG A 38 9.66 -9.46 29.98
CA ARG A 38 9.69 -8.84 31.32
C ARG A 38 8.27 -8.69 31.85
N ALA A 39 7.87 -9.42 32.89
CA ALA A 39 6.48 -9.41 33.36
C ALA A 39 6.03 -8.01 33.82
N ALA A 40 6.90 -7.26 34.50
CA ALA A 40 6.65 -5.86 34.88
C ALA A 40 6.52 -4.88 33.69
N ALA A 41 6.67 -5.35 32.44
CA ALA A 41 6.45 -4.51 31.27
C ALA A 41 4.98 -4.10 31.14
N ALA A 42 4.04 -4.98 31.47
CA ALA A 42 2.61 -4.68 31.42
C ALA A 42 2.26 -3.48 32.32
N ASP A 43 2.68 -3.52 33.58
CA ASP A 43 2.45 -2.42 34.53
C ASP A 43 3.13 -1.12 34.08
N SER A 44 4.37 -1.21 33.56
CA SER A 44 5.07 -0.03 33.06
C SER A 44 4.40 0.59 31.84
N ILE A 45 3.79 -0.23 30.96
CA ILE A 45 3.05 0.26 29.80
C ILE A 45 1.71 0.86 30.25
N ALA A 46 1.02 0.23 31.19
CA ALA A 46 -0.24 0.72 31.76
C ALA A 46 -0.08 2.04 32.53
N ALA A 47 1.12 2.32 33.06
CA ALA A 47 1.42 3.56 33.77
C ALA A 47 1.62 4.78 32.86
N TYR A 48 1.76 4.62 31.54
CA TYR A 48 1.85 5.76 30.63
C TYR A 48 0.53 6.54 30.60
N PRO A 49 0.58 7.88 30.53
CA PRO A 49 -0.62 8.68 30.40
C PRO A 49 -1.34 8.34 29.10
N LEU A 50 -2.66 8.13 29.20
CA LEU A 50 -3.51 7.86 28.04
C LEU A 50 -3.50 9.06 27.09
N LYS A 51 -3.08 8.83 25.84
CA LYS A 51 -3.09 9.85 24.77
C LYS A 51 -4.18 9.61 23.74
N TYR A 52 -4.49 8.35 23.47
CA TYR A 52 -5.54 7.95 22.56
C TYR A 52 -6.81 7.65 23.35
N ALA A 53 -7.94 8.19 22.92
CA ALA A 53 -9.23 7.95 23.55
C ALA A 53 -9.79 6.57 23.19
N GLY A 54 -9.51 6.07 21.98
CA GLY A 54 -10.16 4.88 21.45
C GLY A 54 -11.52 5.18 20.83
N HIS A 55 -11.96 4.26 19.97
CA HIS A 55 -13.17 4.44 19.16
C HIS A 55 -14.46 4.55 20.01
N GLU A 56 -14.59 3.73 21.05
CA GLU A 56 -15.80 3.65 21.88
C GLU A 56 -16.14 5.02 22.50
N GLU A 57 -15.15 5.71 23.07
CA GLU A 57 -15.30 7.06 23.64
C GLU A 57 -15.80 8.08 22.60
N CYS A 58 -15.34 7.97 21.35
CA CYS A 58 -15.82 8.85 20.27
C CYS A 58 -17.31 8.61 19.97
N THR A 59 -17.76 7.35 19.99
CA THR A 59 -19.14 6.98 19.61
C THR A 59 -20.20 7.47 20.60
N LEU A 60 -19.82 7.71 21.86
CA LEU A 60 -20.74 8.23 22.88
C LEU A 60 -21.28 9.62 22.52
N CYS A 61 -20.46 10.46 21.89
CA CYS A 61 -20.80 11.84 21.52
C CYS A 61 -20.98 12.04 20.00
N HIS A 62 -20.27 11.29 19.15
CA HIS A 62 -20.25 11.44 17.69
C HIS A 62 -20.91 10.28 16.94
N ARG A 63 -21.95 9.66 17.52
CA ARG A 63 -22.63 8.50 16.95
C ARG A 63 -23.02 8.62 15.47
N PRO A 64 -23.63 9.72 14.97
CA PRO A 64 -24.03 9.78 13.57
C PRO A 64 -22.85 9.63 12.60
N ILE A 65 -21.74 10.31 12.88
CA ILE A 65 -20.51 10.22 12.07
C ILE A 65 -19.87 8.84 12.21
N ALA A 66 -19.90 8.26 13.42
CA ALA A 66 -19.36 6.93 13.65
C ALA A 66 -20.13 5.85 12.88
N GLU A 67 -21.46 5.95 12.81
CA GLU A 67 -22.33 5.04 12.04
C GLU A 67 -22.09 5.20 10.53
N GLU A 68 -22.07 6.44 10.03
CA GLU A 68 -21.76 6.73 8.63
C GLU A 68 -20.41 6.15 8.20
N ARG A 69 -19.36 6.37 9.00
CA ARG A 69 -18.03 5.82 8.70
C ARG A 69 -17.94 4.30 8.90
N ARG A 70 -18.72 3.70 9.80
CA ARG A 70 -18.79 2.25 9.96
C ARG A 70 -19.34 1.58 8.71
N ASP A 71 -20.29 2.22 8.04
CA ASP A 71 -20.98 1.64 6.88
C ASP A 71 -20.28 2.03 5.55
N SER A 72 -19.11 2.66 5.61
CA SER A 72 -18.34 3.14 4.44
C SER A 72 -17.06 2.34 4.15
N ASN A 73 -16.37 2.71 3.06
CA ASN A 73 -15.07 2.15 2.71
C ASN A 73 -13.95 2.46 3.74
N HIS A 74 -14.17 3.40 4.66
CA HIS A 74 -13.26 3.71 5.75
C HIS A 74 -13.59 2.98 7.06
N SER A 75 -14.48 1.98 7.04
CA SER A 75 -14.89 1.18 8.20
C SER A 75 -13.75 0.49 8.98
N GLY A 76 -12.55 0.36 8.39
CA GLY A 76 -11.34 -0.12 9.05
C GLY A 76 -10.39 0.96 9.61
N VAL A 77 -10.57 2.24 9.29
CA VAL A 77 -9.71 3.36 9.69
C VAL A 77 -10.22 4.10 10.94
N SER A 78 -9.57 3.96 12.09
CA SER A 78 -10.01 4.60 13.35
C SER A 78 -10.04 6.14 13.26
N CYS A 79 -10.91 6.80 14.04
CA CYS A 79 -11.06 8.26 14.06
C CYS A 79 -9.71 8.97 14.27
N GLU A 80 -8.92 8.48 15.21
CA GLU A 80 -7.64 9.04 15.64
C GLU A 80 -6.51 8.84 14.62
N VAL A 81 -6.73 8.05 13.56
CA VAL A 81 -5.79 7.97 12.43
C VAL A 81 -5.71 9.30 11.70
N CYS A 82 -6.86 9.95 11.47
CA CYS A 82 -6.93 11.25 10.83
C CYS A 82 -6.98 12.39 11.84
N HIS A 83 -7.68 12.17 12.97
CA HIS A 83 -7.93 13.21 13.98
C HIS A 83 -6.88 13.26 15.09
N GLY A 84 -5.86 12.40 15.06
CA GLY A 84 -4.83 12.35 16.09
C GLY A 84 -5.33 11.86 17.45
N PRO A 85 -4.44 11.80 18.46
CA PRO A 85 -4.79 11.34 19.80
C PRO A 85 -5.79 12.30 20.47
N ALA A 86 -6.91 11.76 20.95
CA ALA A 86 -8.06 12.56 21.40
C ALA A 86 -8.39 12.41 22.89
N ALA A 87 -7.53 11.80 23.72
CA ALA A 87 -7.83 11.63 25.16
C ALA A 87 -8.09 12.97 25.88
N GLU A 88 -7.33 14.02 25.55
CA GLU A 88 -7.53 15.37 26.10
C GLU A 88 -8.84 16.01 25.61
N HIS A 89 -9.27 15.71 24.39
CA HIS A 89 -10.57 16.14 23.87
C HIS A 89 -11.74 15.50 24.62
N VAL A 90 -11.64 14.21 24.93
CA VAL A 90 -12.66 13.51 25.73
C VAL A 90 -12.77 14.10 27.14
N ALA A 91 -11.64 14.46 27.76
CA ALA A 91 -11.63 15.05 29.11
C ALA A 91 -12.19 16.48 29.16
N ALA A 92 -12.05 17.25 28.08
CA ALA A 92 -12.49 18.65 27.99
C ALA A 92 -13.19 18.95 26.65
N PRO A 93 -14.38 18.35 26.41
CA PRO A 93 -15.09 18.50 25.15
C PRO A 93 -15.47 19.96 24.92
N GLY A 94 -15.18 20.47 23.72
CA GLY A 94 -15.45 21.87 23.33
C GLY A 94 -14.28 22.84 23.57
N THR A 95 -13.37 22.52 24.50
CA THR A 95 -12.15 23.31 24.73
C THR A 95 -10.99 22.80 23.87
N VAL A 96 -10.73 21.50 23.91
CA VAL A 96 -9.71 20.86 23.08
C VAL A 96 -10.39 20.31 21.83
N LYS A 97 -9.90 20.69 20.64
CA LYS A 97 -10.40 20.17 19.37
C LYS A 97 -9.32 19.28 18.75
N PRO A 98 -9.63 18.02 18.40
CA PRO A 98 -8.71 17.20 17.63
C PRO A 98 -8.40 17.87 16.29
N PRO A 99 -7.19 17.69 15.73
CA PRO A 99 -6.92 18.10 14.37
C PRO A 99 -7.90 17.45 13.40
N ALA A 100 -8.20 18.13 12.30
CA ALA A 100 -8.96 17.57 11.20
C ALA A 100 -8.23 17.98 9.92
N PRO A 101 -7.53 17.05 9.23
CA PRO A 101 -6.82 17.37 8.00
C PRO A 101 -7.79 17.97 6.98
N ARG A 102 -7.57 19.24 6.60
CA ARG A 102 -8.37 19.95 5.59
C ARG A 102 -7.61 20.19 4.29
N ASP A 103 -6.29 20.02 4.32
CA ASP A 103 -5.46 20.09 3.13
C ASP A 103 -5.44 18.74 2.38
N ARG A 104 -4.73 18.73 1.25
CA ARG A 104 -4.57 17.55 0.39
C ARG A 104 -3.44 16.61 0.83
N GLY A 105 -2.68 16.96 1.86
CA GLY A 105 -1.43 16.27 2.20
C GLY A 105 -1.63 14.95 2.94
N PHE A 106 -2.74 14.81 3.67
CA PHE A 106 -2.94 13.67 4.57
C PHE A 106 -3.46 12.41 3.85
N CYS A 107 -4.47 12.53 2.99
CA CYS A 107 -5.07 11.38 2.29
C CYS A 107 -4.06 10.60 1.42
N PRO A 108 -3.14 11.26 0.69
CA PRO A 108 -2.12 10.57 -0.11
C PRO A 108 -1.10 9.75 0.69
N LEU A 109 -1.00 9.90 2.02
CA LEU A 109 -0.17 9.00 2.83
C LEU A 109 -0.63 7.54 2.71
N CYS A 110 -1.94 7.34 2.50
CA CYS A 110 -2.53 6.04 2.25
C CYS A 110 -2.84 5.85 0.75
N HIS A 111 -3.52 6.84 0.14
CA HIS A 111 -4.06 6.74 -1.22
C HIS A 111 -3.11 7.20 -2.33
N GLY A 112 -1.91 7.69 -1.99
CA GLY A 112 -0.86 7.94 -2.97
C GLY A 112 -0.35 6.62 -3.53
N TYR A 113 0.03 6.63 -4.81
CA TYR A 113 0.57 5.45 -5.45
C TYR A 113 1.79 4.88 -4.70
N ASN A 114 1.71 3.59 -4.37
CA ASN A 114 2.80 2.80 -3.83
C ASN A 114 2.68 1.36 -4.34
N ALA A 115 3.71 0.89 -5.06
CA ALA A 115 3.73 -0.43 -5.68
C ALA A 115 3.62 -1.60 -4.68
N ALA A 116 3.91 -1.37 -3.39
CA ALA A 116 3.76 -2.38 -2.34
C ALA A 116 2.32 -2.52 -1.82
N ARG A 117 1.38 -1.66 -2.24
CA ARG A 117 -0.03 -1.75 -1.83
C ARG A 117 -0.74 -2.90 -2.55
N PRO A 118 -1.68 -3.59 -1.90
CA PRO A 118 -2.45 -4.66 -2.54
C PRO A 118 -3.21 -4.18 -3.78
N SER A 119 -3.34 -5.06 -4.77
CA SER A 119 -4.20 -4.82 -5.92
C SER A 119 -5.65 -4.59 -5.48
N GLY A 120 -6.32 -3.63 -6.10
CA GLY A 120 -7.69 -3.21 -5.73
C GLY A 120 -7.76 -2.16 -4.62
N PHE A 121 -6.67 -1.85 -3.90
CA PHE A 121 -6.67 -0.72 -2.96
C PHE A 121 -6.74 0.61 -3.74
N PRO A 122 -7.68 1.53 -3.41
CA PRO A 122 -7.82 2.79 -4.13
C PRO A 122 -6.56 3.65 -4.02
N GLN A 123 -5.91 3.89 -5.17
CA GLN A 123 -4.71 4.71 -5.27
C GLN A 123 -4.82 5.70 -6.42
N ILE A 124 -4.21 6.86 -6.21
CA ILE A 124 -4.15 7.96 -7.17
C ILE A 124 -2.70 8.45 -7.29
N ASP A 125 -2.39 9.09 -8.42
CA ASP A 125 -1.23 9.98 -8.50
C ASP A 125 -1.65 11.37 -7.94
N PRO A 126 -1.10 11.81 -6.81
CA PRO A 126 -1.44 13.10 -6.20
C PRO A 126 -0.94 14.30 -7.02
N VAL A 127 -0.11 14.12 -8.04
CA VAL A 127 0.27 15.20 -8.96
C VAL A 127 -0.76 15.34 -10.08
N ALA A 128 -1.25 14.22 -10.63
CA ALA A 128 -2.19 14.22 -11.74
C ALA A 128 -3.67 14.35 -11.32
N HIS A 129 -4.06 13.75 -10.20
CA HIS A 129 -5.45 13.71 -9.76
C HIS A 129 -5.85 15.01 -9.05
N ASN A 130 -6.52 15.90 -9.79
CA ASN A 130 -7.05 17.18 -9.31
C ASN A 130 -5.99 17.99 -8.51
N PRO A 131 -4.90 18.44 -9.18
CA PRO A 131 -3.80 19.11 -8.51
C PRO A 131 -4.30 20.33 -7.74
N THR A 132 -3.70 20.59 -6.58
CA THR A 132 -3.98 21.73 -5.68
C THR A 132 -5.36 21.76 -5.01
N VAL A 133 -6.28 20.87 -5.39
CA VAL A 133 -7.62 20.77 -4.79
C VAL A 133 -7.59 19.83 -3.56
N PRO A 134 -8.13 20.22 -2.39
CA PRO A 134 -8.27 19.32 -1.26
C PRO A 134 -9.20 18.15 -1.58
N CYS A 135 -8.78 16.93 -1.23
CA CYS A 135 -9.51 15.69 -1.55
C CYS A 135 -10.96 15.74 -1.06
N MET A 136 -11.17 16.35 0.11
CA MET A 136 -12.47 16.41 0.77
C MET A 136 -13.51 17.31 0.08
N THR A 137 -13.10 18.07 -0.94
CA THR A 137 -14.04 18.89 -1.74
C THR A 137 -14.87 18.03 -2.69
N CYS A 138 -14.37 16.84 -3.05
CA CYS A 138 -15.07 15.89 -3.92
C CYS A 138 -15.41 14.57 -3.22
N HIS A 139 -14.72 14.22 -2.13
CA HIS A 139 -14.93 12.99 -1.37
C HIS A 139 -15.29 13.29 0.08
N ASP A 140 -16.25 12.59 0.65
CA ASP A 140 -16.46 12.65 2.09
C ASP A 140 -15.43 11.76 2.82
N PRO A 141 -14.57 12.28 3.73
CA PRO A 141 -13.62 11.45 4.46
C PRO A 141 -14.26 10.42 5.41
N HIS A 142 -15.49 10.66 5.86
CA HIS A 142 -16.27 9.74 6.69
C HIS A 142 -17.01 8.71 5.85
N ALA A 143 -17.48 9.08 4.65
CA ALA A 143 -18.11 8.18 3.69
C ALA A 143 -17.47 8.28 2.30
N PRO A 144 -16.21 7.84 2.11
CA PRO A 144 -15.53 8.05 0.85
C PRO A 144 -16.12 7.15 -0.23
N GLU A 145 -16.82 7.77 -1.15
CA GLU A 145 -17.29 7.18 -2.39
C GLU A 145 -16.55 7.81 -3.57
N PRO A 146 -15.98 7.01 -4.48
CA PRO A 146 -15.54 7.52 -5.76
C PRO A 146 -16.74 8.08 -6.53
N PRO A 147 -16.70 9.32 -7.06
CA PRO A 147 -17.80 9.90 -7.83
C PRO A 147 -18.07 9.11 -9.12
N VAL A 148 -17.06 8.36 -9.58
CA VAL A 148 -17.18 7.36 -10.64
C VAL A 148 -16.68 6.05 -10.07
N ILE A 149 -17.57 5.07 -9.94
CA ILE A 149 -17.19 3.70 -9.59
C ILE A 149 -16.24 3.21 -10.68
N PRO A 150 -15.00 2.79 -10.36
CA PRO A 150 -14.09 2.27 -11.36
C PRO A 150 -14.74 1.07 -12.07
N GLY A 151 -15.14 1.27 -13.33
CA GLY A 151 -15.79 0.23 -14.12
C GLY A 151 -14.81 -0.80 -14.67
N ALA A 152 -15.31 -2.01 -14.90
CA ALA A 152 -14.60 -3.09 -15.60
C ALA A 152 -13.24 -3.43 -14.95
N CYS A 153 -12.15 -3.26 -15.71
CA CYS A 153 -10.82 -3.72 -15.33
C CYS A 153 -10.20 -2.88 -14.21
N ARG A 154 -10.50 -1.57 -14.16
CA ARG A 154 -9.88 -0.62 -13.22
C ARG A 154 -10.30 -0.87 -11.77
N ALA A 155 -11.47 -1.50 -11.56
CA ALA A 155 -11.95 -1.90 -10.23
C ALA A 155 -10.91 -2.72 -9.46
N CYS A 156 -10.27 -3.68 -10.13
CA CYS A 156 -9.27 -4.55 -9.51
C CYS A 156 -7.84 -4.18 -9.94
N HIS A 157 -7.65 -3.71 -11.18
CA HIS A 157 -6.35 -3.38 -11.76
C HIS A 157 -6.05 -1.88 -11.77
N GLY A 158 -6.41 -1.17 -10.69
CA GLY A 158 -6.22 0.28 -10.56
C GLY A 158 -4.77 0.73 -10.81
N GLN A 159 -3.78 -0.03 -10.35
CA GLN A 159 -2.35 0.26 -10.57
C GLN A 159 -1.98 0.26 -12.06
N ILE A 160 -2.35 -0.81 -12.79
CA ILE A 160 -2.08 -0.96 -14.23
C ILE A 160 -2.83 0.12 -15.01
N ALA A 161 -4.09 0.38 -14.66
CA ALA A 161 -4.88 1.43 -15.29
C ALA A 161 -4.26 2.82 -15.11
N SER A 162 -3.75 3.15 -13.92
CA SER A 162 -3.08 4.43 -13.64
C SER A 162 -1.74 4.56 -14.37
N GLN A 163 -0.92 3.50 -14.43
CA GLN A 163 0.30 3.49 -15.24
C GLN A 163 -0.01 3.72 -16.72
N LYS A 164 -0.96 2.94 -17.26
CA LYS A 164 -1.39 3.06 -18.66
C LYS A 164 -1.92 4.45 -18.98
N ALA A 165 -2.62 5.10 -18.04
CA ALA A 165 -3.21 6.42 -18.25
C ALA A 165 -2.18 7.52 -18.58
N VAL A 166 -0.91 7.33 -18.23
CA VAL A 166 0.19 8.26 -18.60
C VAL A 166 1.07 7.72 -19.74
N SER A 167 0.74 6.55 -20.30
CA SER A 167 1.49 5.92 -21.40
C SER A 167 1.09 6.41 -22.79
N HIS A 168 1.90 6.09 -23.80
CA HIS A 168 1.54 6.29 -25.21
C HIS A 168 0.30 5.49 -25.65
N HIS A 169 -0.12 4.48 -24.88
CA HIS A 169 -1.34 3.70 -25.10
C HIS A 169 -2.51 4.15 -24.23
N ALA A 170 -2.45 5.31 -23.58
CA ALA A 170 -3.45 5.77 -22.60
C ALA A 170 -4.90 5.69 -23.11
N THR A 171 -5.12 5.97 -24.40
CA THR A 171 -6.45 6.03 -25.02
C THR A 171 -7.03 4.67 -25.41
N LEU A 172 -6.23 3.60 -25.48
CA LEU A 172 -6.71 2.27 -25.90
C LEU A 172 -7.53 1.58 -24.78
N PRO A 173 -8.68 0.96 -25.06
CA PRO A 173 -9.34 0.09 -24.08
C PRO A 173 -8.44 -1.06 -23.63
N CYS A 174 -8.60 -1.54 -22.39
CA CYS A 174 -7.80 -2.68 -21.88
C CYS A 174 -8.02 -3.94 -22.74
N LEU A 175 -9.26 -4.16 -23.17
CA LEU A 175 -9.67 -5.31 -24.00
C LEU A 175 -9.19 -5.22 -25.45
N THR A 176 -8.54 -4.12 -25.86
CA THR A 176 -7.87 -4.06 -27.16
C THR A 176 -6.74 -5.07 -27.23
N CYS A 177 -5.96 -5.21 -26.14
CA CYS A 177 -4.83 -6.13 -26.08
C CYS A 177 -5.13 -7.38 -25.25
N HIS A 178 -6.06 -7.31 -24.30
CA HIS A 178 -6.34 -8.39 -23.37
C HIS A 178 -7.65 -9.10 -23.68
N GLU A 179 -7.61 -10.43 -23.67
CA GLU A 179 -8.81 -11.27 -23.68
C GLU A 179 -9.14 -11.66 -22.24
N ALA A 180 -10.20 -11.08 -21.67
CA ALA A 180 -10.59 -11.34 -20.29
C ALA A 180 -11.99 -11.97 -20.25
N PRO A 181 -12.11 -13.31 -20.05
CA PRO A 181 -13.40 -13.96 -19.87
C PRO A 181 -14.17 -13.36 -18.70
N ASP A 182 -15.51 -13.37 -18.74
CA ASP A 182 -16.33 -12.83 -17.66
C ASP A 182 -16.06 -13.53 -16.31
N GLU A 183 -15.72 -14.83 -16.35
CA GLU A 183 -15.32 -15.62 -15.18
C GLU A 183 -14.07 -15.07 -14.48
N HIS A 184 -13.18 -14.35 -15.17
CA HIS A 184 -12.06 -13.65 -14.54
C HIS A 184 -12.54 -12.60 -13.53
N LYS A 185 -13.67 -11.94 -13.78
CA LYS A 185 -14.21 -10.89 -12.90
C LYS A 185 -14.73 -11.45 -11.57
N SER A 186 -15.24 -12.67 -11.57
CA SER A 186 -15.75 -13.34 -10.37
C SER A 186 -14.72 -14.25 -9.69
N SER A 187 -13.80 -14.85 -10.47
CA SER A 187 -12.80 -15.82 -10.00
C SER A 187 -11.40 -15.54 -10.56
N PRO A 188 -10.79 -14.37 -10.26
CA PRO A 188 -9.57 -13.89 -10.91
C PRO A 188 -8.32 -14.75 -10.64
N ARG A 189 -8.34 -15.58 -9.59
CA ARG A 189 -7.25 -16.50 -9.26
C ARG A 189 -7.32 -17.80 -10.06
N ALA A 190 -8.51 -18.22 -10.48
CA ALA A 190 -8.74 -19.45 -11.21
C ALA A 190 -8.64 -19.21 -12.72
N VAL A 191 -9.18 -18.09 -13.20
CA VAL A 191 -9.18 -17.72 -14.62
C VAL A 191 -8.33 -16.48 -14.78
N ARG A 192 -7.27 -16.56 -15.58
CA ARG A 192 -6.38 -15.44 -15.89
C ARG A 192 -6.76 -14.83 -17.25
N PRO A 193 -6.63 -13.52 -17.43
CA PRO A 193 -6.82 -12.89 -18.73
C PRO A 193 -5.66 -13.24 -19.66
N GLY A 194 -5.96 -13.38 -20.93
CA GLY A 194 -4.98 -13.49 -22.01
C GLY A 194 -4.30 -12.16 -22.32
N LYS A 195 -3.16 -12.25 -23.00
CA LYS A 195 -2.41 -11.12 -23.57
C LYS A 195 -1.82 -11.58 -24.91
N PRO A 196 -1.36 -10.67 -25.77
CA PRO A 196 -0.79 -11.06 -27.05
C PRO A 196 0.47 -11.92 -26.83
N ASP A 197 0.46 -13.09 -27.44
CA ASP A 197 1.54 -14.09 -27.44
C ASP A 197 2.33 -14.11 -28.75
N GLY A 198 1.95 -13.27 -29.71
CA GLY A 198 2.65 -13.06 -30.99
C GLY A 198 3.00 -11.59 -31.23
N ARG A 199 3.97 -11.37 -32.13
CA ARG A 199 4.45 -10.03 -32.54
C ARG A 199 3.48 -9.33 -33.48
N ASP A 200 2.67 -10.10 -34.22
CA ASP A 200 1.75 -9.61 -35.25
C ASP A 200 0.71 -8.65 -34.68
N PHE A 201 0.24 -8.89 -33.45
CA PHE A 201 -0.73 -8.01 -32.80
C PHE A 201 -0.20 -6.58 -32.66
N CYS A 202 1.05 -6.40 -32.21
CA CYS A 202 1.66 -5.07 -32.14
C CYS A 202 1.90 -4.52 -33.56
N GLY A 203 2.24 -5.40 -34.50
CA GLY A 203 2.41 -5.09 -35.92
C GLY A 203 1.18 -4.47 -36.57
N THR A 204 -0.05 -4.75 -36.10
CA THR A 204 -1.27 -4.14 -36.68
C THR A 204 -1.27 -2.62 -36.60
N CYS A 205 -0.53 -2.05 -35.65
CA CYS A 205 -0.38 -0.60 -35.47
C CYS A 205 1.04 -0.11 -35.75
N HIS A 206 2.06 -0.94 -35.50
CA HIS A 206 3.47 -0.52 -35.52
C HIS A 206 4.27 -1.06 -36.72
N ALA A 207 3.74 -1.94 -37.56
CA ALA A 207 4.45 -2.37 -38.77
C ALA A 207 4.63 -1.20 -39.75
N GLU A 208 5.66 -1.28 -40.60
CA GLU A 208 5.97 -0.27 -41.63
C GLU A 208 4.78 -0.01 -42.57
N ASP A 209 3.99 -1.05 -42.85
CA ASP A 209 2.82 -1.04 -43.73
C ASP A 209 1.48 -0.90 -42.98
N ALA A 210 1.49 -0.76 -41.65
CA ALA A 210 0.26 -0.72 -40.86
C ALA A 210 -0.58 0.54 -41.13
N ILE A 211 -1.91 0.36 -41.22
CA ILE A 211 -2.90 1.42 -41.47
C ILE A 211 -3.27 2.11 -40.15
N SER A 212 -2.28 2.66 -39.47
CA SER A 212 -2.46 3.46 -38.25
C SER A 212 -1.94 4.89 -38.50
N PRO A 213 -2.28 5.89 -37.67
CA PRO A 213 -1.76 7.25 -37.83
C PRO A 213 -0.23 7.33 -37.96
N SER A 214 0.27 8.26 -38.78
CA SER A 214 1.71 8.39 -39.07
C SER A 214 2.58 8.81 -37.88
N HIS A 215 1.97 9.39 -36.83
CA HIS A 215 2.68 9.73 -35.60
C HIS A 215 2.99 8.52 -34.71
N ILE A 216 2.42 7.34 -35.01
CA ILE A 216 2.71 6.10 -34.28
C ILE A 216 4.06 5.54 -34.79
N PRO A 217 5.02 5.23 -33.90
CA PRO A 217 6.32 4.69 -34.27
C PRO A 217 6.21 3.41 -35.11
N ARG A 218 7.06 3.31 -36.14
CA ARG A 218 7.11 2.19 -37.07
C ARG A 218 8.33 1.33 -36.85
N VAL A 219 8.16 0.02 -36.95
CA VAL A 219 9.23 -0.96 -36.80
C VAL A 219 9.16 -2.00 -37.91
N ASN A 220 10.33 -2.44 -38.36
CA ASN A 220 10.43 -3.55 -39.28
C ASN A 220 10.20 -4.86 -38.52
N MET A 221 9.07 -5.52 -38.80
CA MET A 221 8.68 -6.75 -38.11
C MET A 221 9.64 -7.93 -38.40
N SER A 222 10.43 -7.88 -39.47
CA SER A 222 11.39 -8.94 -39.80
C SER A 222 12.72 -8.81 -39.05
N THR A 223 13.14 -7.60 -38.69
CA THR A 223 14.48 -7.37 -38.11
C THR A 223 14.48 -6.82 -36.67
N HIS A 224 13.37 -6.27 -36.19
CA HIS A 224 13.32 -5.65 -34.87
C HIS A 224 12.99 -6.66 -33.76
N GLY A 225 13.98 -7.00 -32.92
CA GLY A 225 13.76 -7.86 -31.75
C GLY A 225 13.27 -9.26 -32.09
N GLU A 226 13.83 -9.86 -33.15
CA GLU A 226 13.39 -11.10 -33.82
C GLU A 226 12.96 -12.24 -32.87
N ASP A 227 13.73 -12.47 -31.80
CA ASP A 227 13.51 -13.55 -30.83
C ASP A 227 12.61 -13.18 -29.64
N TYR A 228 12.17 -11.91 -29.55
CA TYR A 228 11.43 -11.38 -28.42
C TYR A 228 10.03 -10.91 -28.81
N LEU A 229 9.07 -11.15 -27.93
CA LEU A 229 7.78 -10.48 -27.98
C LEU A 229 7.96 -9.02 -27.62
N CYS A 230 7.21 -8.15 -28.29
CA CYS A 230 7.36 -6.71 -28.14
C CYS A 230 7.26 -6.27 -26.66
N TRP A 231 6.36 -6.88 -25.88
CA TRP A 231 6.17 -6.53 -24.46
C TRP A 231 7.32 -6.98 -23.52
N GLN A 232 8.24 -7.82 -23.98
CA GLN A 232 9.43 -8.19 -23.21
C GLN A 232 10.46 -7.05 -23.15
N CYS A 233 10.43 -6.15 -24.14
CA CYS A 233 11.28 -4.96 -24.21
C CYS A 233 10.48 -3.67 -24.05
N HIS A 234 9.22 -3.61 -24.51
CA HIS A 234 8.34 -2.44 -24.49
C HIS A 234 7.13 -2.70 -23.61
N TYR A 235 7.17 -2.32 -22.33
CA TYR A 235 6.04 -2.60 -21.45
C TYR A 235 4.87 -1.63 -21.74
N PRO A 236 3.75 -2.06 -22.38
CA PRO A 236 2.81 -1.14 -23.02
C PRO A 236 2.02 -0.24 -22.06
N HIS A 237 2.05 -0.55 -20.77
CA HIS A 237 1.43 0.24 -19.71
C HIS A 237 2.33 1.36 -19.18
N HIS A 238 3.61 1.42 -19.54
CA HIS A 238 4.53 2.44 -19.03
C HIS A 238 4.63 3.66 -19.95
N PRO A 239 4.90 4.86 -19.36
CA PRO A 239 5.14 6.09 -20.12
C PRO A 239 6.49 6.13 -20.83
N GLU A 240 7.45 5.36 -20.33
CA GLU A 240 8.77 5.27 -20.92
C GLU A 240 8.68 4.36 -22.14
N ALA A 241 8.93 4.93 -23.32
CA ALA A 241 9.30 4.14 -24.49
C ALA A 241 10.69 3.56 -24.21
N SER A 242 10.75 2.39 -23.58
CA SER A 242 11.92 1.54 -23.70
C SER A 242 12.10 1.07 -25.13
#